data_AF-A0A4R4S9U6-F1
#
_entry.id   AF-A0A4R4S9U6-F1
#
_cell.length_a   1.000
_cell.length_b   1.000
_cell.length_c   1.000
_cell.angle_alpha   90.00
_cell.angle_beta   90.00
_cell.angle_gamma   90.00
#
_symmetry.space_group_name_H-M   'P 1'
#
loop_
_entity.id
_entity.type
_entity.pdbx_description
1 polymer ?
#
loop_
_entity_poly.entity_id
_entity_poly.type
_entity_poly.pdbx_seq_one_letter_code
_entity_poly.pdbx_strand_id
1 'polypeptide(L)' 'MSSPHASPFPSTEHSLAAYGWNADLAEAFAEHAAAGLHPARVVRVDRGRATAITATGTVHAATDQRTAPPCTGDWA' A
#
# COMPACT_ATOMS: atom_id res chain seq x y z
N MET A 1 -22.97 -29.27 -8.39
CA MET A 1 -22.85 -27.84 -8.04
C MET A 1 -21.37 -27.62 -7.73
N SER A 2 -20.56 -27.33 -8.75
CA SER A 2 -19.10 -27.32 -8.59
C SER A 2 -18.61 -25.87 -8.52
N SER A 3 -17.87 -25.61 -7.46
CA SER A 3 -17.36 -24.33 -6.99
C SER A 3 -16.65 -23.50 -8.07
N PRO A 4 -16.76 -22.15 -8.03
CA PRO A 4 -15.89 -21.32 -8.84
C PRO A 4 -14.45 -21.49 -8.34
N HIS A 5 -13.56 -21.97 -9.22
CA HIS A 5 -12.12 -21.89 -9.00
C HIS A 5 -11.75 -20.41 -9.08
N ALA A 6 -11.79 -19.72 -7.94
CA ALA A 6 -11.17 -18.42 -7.82
C ALA A 6 -9.67 -18.64 -7.99
N SER A 7 -9.12 -18.22 -9.13
CA SER A 7 -7.67 -18.09 -9.28
C SER A 7 -7.13 -17.39 -8.04
N PRO A 8 -6.08 -17.89 -7.38
CA PRO A 8 -5.48 -17.19 -6.25
C PRO A 8 -4.73 -15.98 -6.82
N PHE A 9 -5.47 -14.94 -7.18
CA PHE A 9 -4.88 -13.62 -7.23
C PHE A 9 -4.37 -13.37 -5.81
N PRO A 10 -3.08 -13.07 -5.62
CA PRO A 10 -2.61 -12.73 -4.29
C PRO A 10 -3.45 -11.55 -3.82
N SER A 11 -4.21 -11.75 -2.75
CA SER A 11 -4.92 -10.66 -2.09
C SER A 11 -3.91 -9.56 -1.81
N THR A 12 -4.34 -8.30 -1.87
CA THR A 12 -3.49 -7.13 -1.65
C THR A 12 -2.55 -7.28 -0.45
N GLU A 13 -3.07 -7.87 0.61
CA GLU A 13 -2.35 -8.16 1.86
C GLU A 13 -1.19 -9.15 1.68
N HIS A 14 -1.36 -10.19 0.84
CA HIS A 14 -0.34 -11.21 0.62
C HIS A 14 0.87 -10.67 -0.15
N SER A 15 0.63 -9.77 -1.12
CA SER A 15 1.70 -9.09 -1.85
C SER A 15 2.46 -8.12 -0.95
N LEU A 16 1.76 -7.43 -0.05
CA LEU A 16 2.36 -6.44 0.84
C LEU A 16 2.97 -7.04 2.13
N ALA A 17 2.61 -8.27 2.50
CA ALA A 17 3.17 -8.96 3.65
C ALA A 17 4.70 -9.09 3.56
N ALA A 18 5.25 -9.28 2.36
CA ALA A 18 6.70 -9.28 2.11
C ALA A 18 7.40 -7.95 2.48
N TYR A 19 6.63 -6.86 2.57
CA TYR A 19 7.10 -5.52 2.94
C TYR A 19 6.71 -5.13 4.38
N GLY A 20 6.18 -6.07 5.16
CA GLY A 20 5.83 -5.87 6.58
C GLY A 20 4.37 -5.51 6.82
N TRP A 21 3.47 -5.68 5.85
CA TRP A 21 2.04 -5.53 6.08
C TRP A 21 1.53 -6.62 7.03
N ASN A 22 0.67 -6.24 7.99
CA ASN A 22 0.12 -7.14 8.99
C ASN A 22 -1.31 -6.71 9.40
N ALA A 23 -1.92 -7.47 10.30
CA ALA A 23 -3.29 -7.24 10.74
C ALA A 23 -3.45 -5.89 11.47
N ASP A 24 -2.47 -5.49 12.30
CA ASP A 24 -2.51 -4.20 13.01
C ASP A 24 -2.52 -3.02 12.03
N LEU A 25 -1.71 -3.10 10.97
CA LEU A 25 -1.70 -2.09 9.90
C LEU A 25 -3.00 -2.11 9.10
N ALA A 26 -3.56 -3.29 8.83
CA ALA A 26 -4.84 -3.41 8.14
C ALA A 26 -6.00 -2.81 8.93
N GLU A 27 -5.99 -2.98 10.26
CA GLU A 27 -6.97 -2.39 11.16
C GLU A 27 -6.83 -0.86 11.20
N ALA A 28 -5.61 -0.35 11.38
CA ALA A 28 -5.33 1.09 11.33
C ALA A 28 -5.68 1.72 9.96
N PHE A 29 -5.58 0.97 8.86
CA PHE A 29 -5.90 1.46 7.51
C PHE A 29 -7.37 1.30 7.13
N ALA A 30 -8.22 0.71 7.99
CA ALA A 30 -9.59 0.36 7.64
C ALA A 30 -10.44 1.58 7.21
N GLU A 31 -10.24 2.74 7.84
CA GLU A 31 -10.92 3.99 7.46
C GLU A 31 -10.53 4.46 6.05
N HIS A 32 -9.26 4.33 5.68
CA HIS A 32 -8.75 4.71 4.37
C HIS A 32 -9.21 3.73 3.29
N ALA A 33 -9.24 2.43 3.61
CA ALA A 33 -9.79 1.40 2.74
C ALA A 33 -11.30 1.63 2.48
N ALA A 34 -12.06 2.03 3.50
CA ALA A 34 -13.47 2.39 3.35
C ALA A 34 -13.68 3.63 2.46
N ALA A 35 -12.70 4.53 2.41
CA ALA A 35 -12.66 5.66 1.48
C ALA A 35 -12.16 5.28 0.07
N GLY A 36 -11.89 3.99 -0.20
CA GLY A 36 -11.43 3.49 -1.49
C GLY A 36 -9.93 3.68 -1.75
N LEU A 37 -9.15 4.00 -0.71
CA LEU A 37 -7.70 4.09 -0.81
C LEU A 37 -7.05 2.70 -0.76
N HIS A 38 -5.84 2.60 -1.29
CA HIS A 38 -5.07 1.37 -1.33
C HIS A 38 -3.75 1.53 -0.57
N PRO A 39 -3.39 0.57 0.29
CA PRO A 39 -2.17 0.68 1.07
C PRO A 39 -0.93 0.61 0.18
N ALA A 40 0.09 1.39 0.55
CA ALA A 40 1.35 1.47 -0.15
C ALA A 40 2.54 1.59 0.83
N ARG A 41 3.60 0.83 0.57
CA ARG A 41 4.86 0.94 1.32
C ARG A 41 5.80 1.92 0.65
N VAL A 42 6.18 3.00 1.32
CA VAL A 42 7.17 3.94 0.78
C VAL A 42 8.55 3.28 0.79
N VAL A 43 9.15 3.09 -0.38
CA VAL A 43 10.48 2.45 -0.54
C VAL A 43 11.57 3.43 -0.93
N ARG A 44 11.19 4.62 -1.42
CA ARG A 44 12.12 5.68 -1.79
C ARG A 44 11.48 7.05 -1.64
N VAL A 45 12.23 8.00 -1.11
CA VAL A 45 11.81 9.40 -1.01
C VAL A 45 12.85 10.26 -1.72
N ASP A 46 12.36 11.10 -2.63
CA ASP A 46 13.10 12.05 -3.43
C ASP A 46 12.53 13.46 -3.21
N ARG A 47 13.23 14.51 -3.68
CA ARG A 47 12.73 15.88 -3.57
C ARG A 47 11.43 16.06 -4.37
N GLY A 48 10.30 16.10 -3.69
CA GLY A 48 8.98 16.32 -4.29
C GLY A 48 8.31 15.06 -4.84
N ARG A 49 8.88 13.87 -4.62
CA ARG A 49 8.36 12.61 -5.13
C ARG A 49 8.68 11.46 -4.19
N ALA A 50 7.77 10.51 -4.08
CA ALA A 50 8.00 9.23 -3.40
C ALA A 50 7.73 8.08 -4.36
N THR A 51 8.44 6.98 -4.16
CA THR A 51 8.15 5.69 -4.79
C THR A 51 7.61 4.76 -3.72
N ALA A 52 6.47 4.14 -4.00
CA ALA A 52 5.82 3.21 -3.08
C ALA A 52 5.41 1.93 -3.78
N ILE A 53 5.37 0.83 -3.04
CA ILE A 53 4.90 -0.47 -3.51
C ILE A 53 3.46 -0.64 -3.04
N THR A 54 2.54 -0.82 -3.97
CA THR A 54 1.17 -1.27 -3.70
C THR A 54 1.06 -2.76 -4.03
N ALA A 55 -0.08 -3.36 -3.70
CA ALA A 55 -0.38 -4.71 -4.14
C ALA A 55 -0.45 -4.90 -5.66
N THR A 56 -0.77 -3.84 -6.40
CA THR A 56 -0.91 -3.88 -7.86
C THR A 56 0.38 -3.50 -8.58
N GLY A 57 1.37 -2.99 -7.85
CA GLY A 57 2.70 -2.71 -8.37
C GLY A 57 3.30 -1.44 -7.79
N THR A 58 4.39 -0.98 -8.41
CA THR A 58 5.09 0.23 -7.98
C THR A 58 4.35 1.47 -8.46
N VAL A 59 4.13 2.41 -7.56
CA VAL A 59 3.57 3.74 -7.86
C VAL A 59 4.58 4.83 -7.55
N HIS A 60 4.47 5.93 -8.28
CA HIS A 60 5.27 7.12 -8.06
C HIS A 60 4.35 8.30 -7.78
N ALA A 61 4.37 8.77 -6.54
CA ALA A 61 3.50 9.85 -6.08
C ALA A 61 4.29 11.15 -5.97
N ALA A 62 3.68 12.26 -6.39
CA ALA A 62 4.20 13.58 -6.05
C ALA A 62 3.96 13.82 -4.54
N THR A 63 4.95 14.39 -3.86
CA THR A 63 4.80 14.80 -2.45
C THR A 63 4.64 16.31 -2.40
N ASP A 64 3.58 16.79 -1.77
CA ASP A 64 3.39 18.22 -1.53
C ASP A 64 4.48 18.75 -0.57
N GLN A 65 5.03 19.93 -0.87
CA GLN A 65 6.12 20.52 -0.07
C GLN A 65 5.66 21.20 1.22
N ARG A 66 4.35 21.42 1.40
CA ARG A 66 3.75 22.05 2.59
C ARG A 66 3.48 21.03 3.69
N THR A 67 3.33 19.76 3.35
CA THR A 67 3.24 18.66 4.33
C THR A 67 4.63 18.05 4.54
N ALA A 68 4.87 17.56 5.76
CA ALA A 68 6.07 16.77 6.03
C ALA A 68 6.15 15.60 5.03
N PRO A 69 7.26 15.43 4.30
CA PRO A 69 7.38 14.34 3.34
C PRO A 69 7.33 13.00 4.09
N PRO A 70 6.76 11.94 3.49
CA PRO A 70 6.82 10.61 4.07
C PRO A 70 8.28 10.17 4.19
N CYS A 71 8.56 9.26 5.12
CA CYS A 71 9.85 8.63 5.27
C CYS A 71 9.89 7.29 4.52
N THR A 72 11.09 6.84 4.13
CA THR A 72 11.24 5.46 3.66
C THR A 72 10.81 4.50 4.76
N GLY A 73 9.95 3.55 4.42
CA GLY A 73 9.35 2.63 5.37
C GLY A 73 8.06 3.14 6.03
N ASP A 74 7.50 4.24 5.56
CA ASP A 74 6.17 4.67 5.95
C ASP A 74 5.07 3.88 5.18
N TRP A 75 3.89 3.77 5.78
CA TRP A 75 2.69 3.23 5.15
C TRP A 75 1.74 4.37 4.80
N ALA A 76 1.28 4.41 3.54
CA ALA A 76 0.39 5.43 3.00
C ALA A 76 -0.84 4.80 2.33
#